data_AF-A0A0D2NYA7-F1
#
_entry.id   AF-A0A0D2NYA7-F1
#
_cell.length_a   1.000
_cell.length_b   1.000
_cell.length_c   1.000
_cell.angle_alpha   90.00
_cell.angle_beta   90.00
_cell.angle_gamma   90.00
#
_symmetry.space_group_name_H-M   'P 1'
#
loop_
_entity.id
_entity.type
_entity.pdbx_description
1 polymer ?
#
loop_
_entity_poly.entity_id
_entity_poly.type
_entity_poly.pdbx_seq_one_letter_code
_entity_poly.pdbx_strand_id
1 'polypeptide(L)'
;MAPISAKLRVVEAQISETTALIQALKAQVKQAETKLRRLHAQAAALSETLAYHRRIFSPFRNIPEDLLREICIQACMGNMPTLSYHVNPAPYVLSQICSGMRRIVLTTPIVW
;
A
#
# COMPACT_ATOMS: atom_id res chain seq x y z
N MET A 1 64.97 32.35 -3.82
CA MET A 1 64.15 31.37 -3.05
C MET A 1 62.74 31.87 -2.65
N ALA A 2 62.33 33.10 -2.97
CA ALA A 2 61.00 33.65 -2.63
C ALA A 2 59.75 33.16 -3.44
N PRO A 3 59.83 32.64 -4.69
CA PRO A 3 58.63 32.33 -5.48
C PRO A 3 57.90 31.02 -5.08
N ILE A 4 58.62 30.09 -4.44
CA ILE A 4 58.11 28.74 -4.16
C ILE A 4 57.20 28.74 -2.93
N SER A 5 57.54 29.50 -1.89
CA SER A 5 56.72 29.64 -0.68
C SER A 5 55.41 30.39 -0.94
N ALA A 6 55.40 31.34 -1.88
CA ALA A 6 54.18 32.03 -2.30
C ALA A 6 53.20 31.09 -3.03
N LYS A 7 53.70 30.23 -3.92
CA LYS A 7 52.87 29.24 -4.62
C LYS A 7 52.30 28.18 -3.66
N LEU A 8 53.09 27.72 -2.69
CA LEU A 8 52.61 26.76 -1.68
C LEU A 8 51.47 27.31 -0.84
N ARG A 9 51.55 28.58 -0.40
CA ARG A 9 50.47 29.22 0.37
C ARG A 9 49.16 29.36 -0.41
N VAL A 10 49.24 29.63 -1.70
CA VAL A 10 48.05 29.70 -2.58
C VAL A 10 47.38 28.33 -2.68
N VAL A 11 48.17 27.27 -2.88
CA VAL A 11 47.65 25.90 -2.95
C VAL A 11 47.01 25.48 -1.62
N GLU A 12 47.64 25.82 -0.50
CA GLU A 12 47.13 25.49 0.84
C GLU A 12 45.82 26.22 1.17
N ALA A 13 45.71 27.51 0.80
CA ALA A 13 44.46 28.26 0.92
C ALA A 13 43.34 27.65 0.06
N GLN A 14 43.66 27.23 -1.15
CA GLN A 14 42.69 26.63 -2.07
C GLN A 14 42.24 25.24 -1.63
N ILE A 15 43.14 24.44 -1.03
CA ILE A 15 42.78 23.18 -0.38
C ILE A 15 41.82 23.44 0.79
N SER A 16 42.12 24.41 1.65
CA SER A 16 41.27 24.77 2.79
C SER A 16 39.86 25.19 2.35
N GLU A 17 39.77 26.08 1.36
CA GLU A 17 38.49 26.51 0.79
C GLU A 17 37.70 25.34 0.18
N THR A 18 38.37 24.49 -0.60
CA THR A 18 37.72 23.32 -1.22
C THR A 18 37.24 22.33 -0.15
N THR A 19 38.00 22.12 0.93
CA THR A 19 37.58 21.24 2.03
C THR A 19 36.37 21.79 2.78
N ALA A 20 36.29 23.10 3.00
CA ALA A 20 35.12 23.74 3.61
C ALA A 20 33.86 23.60 2.74
N LEU A 21 33.99 23.76 1.42
CA LEU A 21 32.90 23.55 0.47
C LEU A 21 32.39 22.10 0.50
N ILE A 22 33.31 21.12 0.50
CA ILE A 22 32.96 19.69 0.58
C ILE A 22 32.23 19.38 1.90
N GLN A 23 32.67 19.96 3.02
CA GLN A 23 32.00 19.77 4.31
C GLN A 23 30.58 20.36 4.30
N ALA A 24 30.41 21.56 3.74
CA ALA A 24 29.09 22.19 3.59
C ALA A 24 28.14 21.34 2.72
N LEU A 25 28.64 20.83 1.58
CA LEU A 25 27.86 19.94 0.73
C LEU A 25 27.49 18.63 1.43
N LYS A 26 28.42 18.01 2.18
CA LYS A 26 28.12 16.81 2.97
C LYS A 26 27.04 17.07 4.03
N ALA A 27 27.06 18.23 4.67
CA ALA A 27 26.04 18.61 5.64
C ALA A 27 24.65 18.72 4.98
N GLN A 28 24.57 19.33 3.79
CA GLN A 28 23.33 19.43 3.02
C GLN A 28 22.81 18.06 2.58
N VAL A 29 23.69 17.17 2.11
CA VAL A 29 23.32 15.78 1.76
C VAL A 29 22.73 15.07 2.97
N LYS A 30 23.39 15.15 4.14
CA LYS A 30 22.91 14.52 5.37
C LYS A 30 21.54 15.07 5.80
N GLN A 31 21.32 16.37 5.65
CA GLN A 31 20.02 16.99 5.93
C GLN A 31 18.93 16.48 4.98
N ALA A 32 19.22 16.39 3.69
CA ALA A 32 18.29 15.87 2.69
C ALA A 32 17.94 14.39 2.94
N GLU A 33 18.93 13.55 3.24
CA GLU A 33 18.72 12.14 3.59
C GLU A 33 17.84 11.99 4.84
N THR A 34 18.05 12.83 5.85
CA THR A 34 17.22 12.82 7.07
C THR A 34 15.76 13.17 6.74
N LYS A 35 15.55 14.17 5.88
CA LYS A 35 14.21 14.55 5.41
C LYS A 35 13.56 13.42 4.61
N LEU A 36 14.32 12.77 3.73
CA LEU A 36 13.86 11.64 2.92
C LEU A 36 13.42 10.47 3.81
N ARG A 37 14.24 10.08 4.79
CA ARG A 37 13.90 9.03 5.76
C ARG A 37 12.62 9.34 6.52
N ARG A 38 12.43 10.59 6.96
CA ARG A 38 11.21 11.02 7.64
C ARG A 38 9.98 10.89 6.74
N LEU A 39 10.09 11.30 5.47
CA LEU A 39 8.99 11.18 4.51
C LEU A 39 8.64 9.71 4.23
N HIS A 40 9.64 8.83 4.09
CA HIS A 40 9.40 7.39 3.96
C HIS A 40 8.70 6.80 5.18
N ALA A 41 9.11 7.17 6.40
CA ALA A 41 8.45 6.70 7.61
C ALA A 41 6.97 7.16 7.67
N GLN A 42 6.69 8.41 7.28
CA GLN A 42 5.32 8.92 7.21
C GLN A 42 4.48 8.19 6.15
N ALA A 43 5.07 7.94 4.96
CA ALA A 43 4.40 7.20 3.90
C ALA A 43 4.09 5.75 4.31
N ALA A 44 5.01 5.10 5.02
CA ALA A 44 4.81 3.75 5.56
C ALA A 44 3.67 3.72 6.59
N ALA A 45 3.68 4.64 7.56
CA ALA A 45 2.62 4.73 8.58
C ALA A 45 1.23 4.97 7.97
N LEU A 46 1.15 5.84 6.95
CA LEU A 46 -0.09 6.08 6.21
C LEU A 46 -0.53 4.85 5.40
N SER A 47 0.43 4.14 4.80
CA SER A 47 0.14 2.91 4.04
C SER A 47 -0.38 1.79 4.93
N GLU A 48 0.18 1.62 6.14
CA GLU A 48 -0.32 0.67 7.14
C GLU A 48 -1.73 1.04 7.60
N THR A 49 -1.97 2.32 7.87
CA THR A 49 -3.30 2.83 8.25
C THR A 49 -4.32 2.57 7.13
N LEU A 50 -3.96 2.84 5.88
CA LEU A 50 -4.80 2.54 4.72
C LEU A 50 -5.03 1.06 4.53
N ALA A 51 -4.02 0.21 4.76
CA ALA A 51 -4.17 -1.24 4.69
C ALA A 51 -5.16 -1.75 5.76
N TYR A 52 -5.07 -1.22 6.98
CA TYR A 52 -6.02 -1.51 8.05
C TYR A 52 -7.45 -1.11 7.65
N HIS A 53 -7.65 0.12 7.15
CA HIS A 53 -8.97 0.55 6.68
C HIS A 53 -9.47 -0.27 5.48
N ARG A 54 -8.60 -0.61 4.52
CA ARG A 54 -8.97 -1.46 3.36
C ARG A 54 -9.40 -2.86 3.80
N ARG A 55 -8.81 -3.42 4.87
CA ARG A 55 -9.27 -4.69 5.43
C ARG A 55 -10.72 -4.60 5.92
N ILE A 56 -11.10 -3.48 6.51
CA ILE A 56 -12.48 -3.20 6.96
C ILE A 56 -13.44 -3.09 5.77
N PHE A 57 -13.03 -2.46 4.67
CA PHE A 57 -13.88 -2.28 3.49
C PHE A 57 -13.95 -3.51 2.57
N SER A 58 -13.19 -4.58 2.85
CA SER A 58 -13.20 -5.79 2.03
C SER A 58 -13.34 -7.09 2.84
N PRO A 59 -14.36 -7.21 3.71
CA PRO A 59 -14.55 -8.40 4.54
C PRO A 59 -14.69 -9.65 3.65
N PHE A 60 -15.47 -9.56 2.58
CA PHE A 60 -15.66 -10.66 1.61
C PHE A 60 -14.41 -11.03 0.79
N ARG A 61 -13.32 -10.25 0.85
CA ARG A 61 -12.04 -10.62 0.21
C ARG A 61 -11.02 -11.20 1.20
N ASN A 62 -11.27 -11.06 2.51
CA ASN A 62 -10.38 -11.54 3.57
C ASN A 62 -10.90 -12.82 4.25
N ILE A 63 -12.14 -13.22 4.00
CA ILE A 63 -12.72 -14.46 4.53
C ILE A 63 -12.30 -15.63 3.61
N PRO A 64 -11.87 -16.78 4.17
CA PRO A 64 -11.63 -18.01 3.42
C PRO A 64 -12.82 -18.39 2.53
N GLU A 65 -12.53 -18.96 1.36
CA GLU A 65 -13.54 -19.32 0.37
C GLU A 65 -14.60 -20.29 0.92
N ASP A 66 -14.19 -21.25 1.75
CA ASP A 66 -15.10 -22.25 2.34
C ASP A 66 -16.12 -21.62 3.29
N LEU A 67 -15.69 -20.64 4.08
CA LEU A 67 -16.59 -19.92 5.00
C LEU A 67 -17.56 -19.01 4.24
N LEU A 68 -17.08 -18.34 3.18
CA LEU A 68 -17.95 -17.54 2.31
C LEU A 68 -18.99 -18.41 1.60
N ARG A 69 -18.59 -19.60 1.14
CA ARG A 69 -19.49 -20.58 0.54
C ARG A 69 -20.59 -20.97 1.52
N GLU A 70 -20.24 -21.33 2.75
CA GLU A 70 -21.21 -21.70 3.78
C GLU A 70 -22.17 -20.53 4.10
N ILE A 71 -21.65 -19.30 4.23
CA ILE A 71 -22.48 -18.11 4.43
C ILE A 71 -23.49 -17.93 3.30
N CYS A 72 -23.07 -18.11 2.03
CA CYS A 72 -23.97 -18.02 0.89
C CYS A 72 -25.07 -19.09 0.92
N ILE A 73 -24.71 -20.33 1.29
CA ILE A 73 -25.65 -21.45 1.42
C ILE A 73 -26.69 -21.12 2.49
N GLN A 74 -26.25 -20.79 3.71
CA GLN A 74 -27.15 -20.48 4.83
C GLN A 74 -28.04 -19.26 4.54
N ALA A 75 -27.51 -18.23 3.87
CA ALA A 75 -28.28 -17.05 3.49
C ALA A 75 -29.40 -17.36 2.47
N CYS A 76 -29.20 -18.37 1.61
CA CYS A 76 -30.19 -18.79 0.61
C CYS A 76 -31.17 -19.83 1.17
N MET A 77 -30.77 -20.65 2.15
CA MET A 77 -31.61 -21.70 2.75
C MET A 77 -32.73 -21.17 3.67
N GLY A 78 -32.59 -19.96 4.21
CA GLY A 78 -33.56 -19.39 5.17
C GLY A 78 -34.92 -18.96 4.58
N ASN A 79 -35.00 -18.81 3.26
CA ASN A 79 -36.25 -18.50 2.55
C ASN A 79 -36.55 -19.65 1.59
N MET A 80 -37.61 -20.41 1.83
CA MET A 80 -38.18 -21.29 0.79
C MET A 80 -38.32 -20.45 -0.50
N PRO A 81 -37.86 -20.94 -1.66
CA PRO A 81 -37.95 -20.18 -2.89
C PRO A 81 -39.42 -19.96 -3.25
N THR A 82 -39.96 -18.83 -2.84
CA THR A 82 -41.20 -18.32 -3.39
C THR A 82 -40.86 -17.93 -4.83
N LEU A 83 -41.48 -18.59 -5.81
CA LEU A 83 -41.36 -18.25 -7.22
C LEU A 83 -41.78 -16.78 -7.40
N SER A 84 -40.80 -15.87 -7.37
CA SER A 84 -40.99 -14.44 -7.50
C SER A 84 -40.34 -13.99 -8.80
N TYR A 85 -41.18 -13.71 -9.79
CA TYR A 85 -40.75 -13.35 -11.14
C TYR A 85 -40.14 -11.93 -11.23
N HIS A 86 -40.24 -11.13 -10.17
CA HIS A 86 -39.92 -9.70 -10.18
C HIS A 86 -38.70 -9.31 -9.32
N VAL A 87 -38.00 -10.27 -8.72
CA VAL A 87 -36.85 -10.00 -7.84
C VAL A 87 -35.61 -10.66 -8.42
N ASN A 88 -34.50 -9.90 -8.51
CA ASN A 88 -33.21 -10.46 -8.89
C ASN A 88 -32.87 -11.61 -7.93
N PRO A 89 -32.59 -12.83 -8.44
CA PRO A 89 -32.30 -13.96 -7.56
C PRO A 89 -31.08 -13.65 -6.70
N ALA A 90 -31.10 -14.04 -5.42
CA ALA A 90 -30.02 -13.75 -4.48
C ALA A 90 -28.62 -14.14 -5.01
N PRO A 91 -28.44 -15.30 -5.68
CA PRO A 91 -27.19 -15.63 -6.39
C PRO A 91 -26.72 -14.56 -7.36
N TYR A 92 -27.64 -14.02 -8.18
CA TYR A 92 -27.30 -13.01 -9.16
C TYR A 92 -26.77 -11.75 -8.47
N VAL A 93 -27.44 -11.28 -7.41
CA VAL A 93 -27.00 -10.11 -6.64
C VAL A 93 -25.63 -10.35 -5.99
N LEU A 94 -25.44 -11.51 -5.36
CA LEU A 94 -24.17 -11.88 -4.74
C LEU A 94 -23.02 -11.94 -5.76
N SER A 95 -23.27 -12.43 -6.97
CA SER A 95 -22.28 -12.53 -8.05
C SER A 95 -21.75 -11.18 -8.58
N GLN A 96 -22.40 -10.07 -8.22
CA GLN A 96 -21.98 -8.72 -8.60
C GLN A 96 -21.02 -8.06 -7.60
N ILE A 97 -20.86 -8.62 -6.39
CA ILE A 97 -20.06 -7.99 -5.31
C ILE A 97 -18.56 -8.00 -5.63
N CYS A 98 -18.01 -9.15 -5.99
CA CYS A 98 -16.60 -9.29 -6.38
C CYS A 98 -16.38 -10.58 -7.20
N SER A 99 -15.20 -10.70 -7.82
CA SER A 99 -14.83 -11.90 -8.58
C SER A 99 -14.79 -13.17 -7.73
N GLY A 100 -14.34 -13.07 -6.47
CA GLY A 100 -14.35 -14.19 -5.53
C GLY A 100 -15.77 -14.67 -5.22
N MET A 101 -16.68 -13.73 -4.90
CA MET A 101 -18.08 -14.04 -4.62
C MET A 101 -18.78 -14.64 -5.85
N ARG A 102 -18.50 -14.11 -7.04
CA ARG A 102 -18.98 -14.68 -8.30
C ARG A 102 -18.55 -16.13 -8.49
N ARG A 103 -17.28 -16.45 -8.25
CA ARG A 103 -16.78 -17.83 -8.35
C ARG A 103 -17.49 -18.76 -7.37
N ILE A 104 -17.66 -18.33 -6.12
CA ILE A 104 -18.34 -19.11 -5.08
C ILE A 104 -19.78 -19.42 -5.49
N VAL A 105 -20.54 -18.39 -5.88
CA VAL A 105 -21.94 -18.52 -6.29
C VAL A 105 -22.10 -19.43 -7.51
N LEU A 106 -21.24 -19.30 -8.52
CA LEU A 106 -21.30 -20.13 -9.73
C LEU A 106 -20.88 -21.59 -9.47
N THR A 107 -20.04 -21.83 -8.46
CA THR A 107 -19.58 -23.19 -8.10
C THR A 107 -20.38 -23.84 -6.98
N THR A 108 -21.48 -23.21 -6.54
CA THR A 108 -22.32 -23.68 -5.44
C THR A 108 -23.76 -23.80 -5.90
N PRO A 109 -24.14 -24.92 -6.55
CA PRO A 109 -25.46 -25.07 -7.17
C PRO A 109 -26.64 -24.88 -6.22
N ILE A 110 -26.49 -25.24 -4.93
CA ILE A 110 -27.56 -25.17 -3.92
C ILE A 110 -28.04 -23.74 -3.62
N VAL A 111 -27.32 -22.69 -4.05
CA VAL A 111 -27.76 -21.30 -3.85
C VAL A 111 -28.73 -20.82 -4.93
N TRP A 112 -28.80 -21.50 -6.08
CA TRP A 112 -29.70 -21.20 -7.19
C TRP A 112 -31.07 -21.86 -7.01
#